data_AF-A0A2V5TL89-F1
#
_entry.id   AF-A0A2V5TL89-F1
#
_cell.length_a   1.000
_cell.length_b   1.000
_cell.length_c   1.000
_cell.angle_alpha   90.00
_cell.angle_beta   90.00
_cell.angle_gamma   90.00
#
_symmetry.space_group_name_H-M   'P 1'
#
loop_
_entity.id
_entity.type
_entity.pdbx_description
1 polymer ?
#
loop_
_entity_poly.entity_id
_entity_poly.type
_entity_poly.pdbx_seq_one_letter_code
_entity_poly.pdbx_strand_id
1 'polypeptide(L)'
;ASQPPGWTWRVCMLSPLVLMVVVPVLVPPLFGAVAPAGLKFQMAIGAVALGLLAWRGRRFSQDQCVVGAVVIALVNLQFIAANMPSLETTLKSNQTLKPLGAALRENYQPGDTLVCWGRLPQGLPFYAHPVISATHRPYLGGMPLNQVPFEFPGNRERFGDLVLPDELALVQLLSGNQRVLVVAFSGTFDHFQHSMTNKPLRLVARVGQWELFSTR
;
A
#
# COMPACT_ATOMS: atom_id res chain seq x y z
N ALA A 1 21.31 45.60 -5.09
CA ALA A 1 21.41 44.13 -5.21
C ALA A 1 21.45 43.78 -6.69
N SER A 2 22.39 42.94 -7.13
CA SER A 2 22.43 42.44 -8.52
C SER A 2 21.15 41.64 -8.80
N GLN A 3 20.49 41.93 -9.92
CA GLN A 3 19.31 41.15 -10.29
C GLN A 3 19.72 39.69 -10.53
N PRO A 4 18.97 38.72 -9.98
CA PRO A 4 19.27 37.32 -10.19
C PRO A 4 19.14 36.97 -11.69
N PRO A 5 19.97 36.05 -12.20
CA PRO A 5 19.94 35.68 -13.61
C PRO A 5 18.55 35.21 -14.06
N GLY A 6 18.11 35.58 -15.28
CA GLY A 6 16.76 35.25 -15.77
C GLY A 6 16.39 33.76 -15.79
N TRP A 7 17.36 32.84 -15.66
CA TRP A 7 17.10 31.41 -15.54
C TRP A 7 16.56 31.01 -14.17
N THR A 8 16.88 31.74 -13.08
CA THR A 8 16.40 31.39 -11.73
C THR A 8 14.88 31.53 -11.63
N TRP A 9 14.31 32.60 -12.21
CA TRP A 9 12.86 32.82 -12.26
C TRP A 9 12.12 31.74 -13.06
N ARG A 10 12.75 31.20 -14.11
CA ARG A 10 12.20 30.09 -14.88
C ARG A 10 12.20 28.79 -14.08
N VAL A 11 13.27 28.53 -13.32
CA VAL A 11 13.33 27.37 -12.42
C VAL A 11 12.25 27.49 -11.34
N CYS A 12 12.05 28.67 -10.75
CA CYS A 12 10.96 28.92 -9.80
C CYS A 12 9.57 28.70 -10.39
N MET A 13 9.36 29.06 -11.67
CA MET A 13 8.09 28.83 -12.36
C MET A 13 7.83 27.35 -12.66
N LEU A 14 8.89 26.58 -12.97
CA LEU A 14 8.77 25.17 -13.34
C LEU A 14 8.77 24.22 -12.13
N SER A 15 9.32 24.62 -10.99
CA SER A 15 9.46 23.74 -9.82
C SER A 15 8.14 23.13 -9.32
N PRO A 16 6.98 23.82 -9.33
CA PRO A 16 5.73 23.20 -8.90
C PRO A 16 5.25 22.13 -9.87
N LEU A 17 5.53 22.26 -11.18
CA LEU A 17 5.21 21.23 -12.18
C LEU A 17 6.14 20.03 -12.05
N VAL A 18 7.42 20.25 -11.73
CA VAL A 18 8.35 19.15 -11.45
C VAL A 18 7.82 18.31 -10.28
N LEU A 19 7.41 18.96 -9.18
CA LEU A 19 6.79 18.28 -8.04
C LEU A 19 5.51 17.50 -8.44
N MET A 20 4.67 18.10 -9.28
CA MET A 20 3.44 17.48 -9.78
C MET A 20 3.68 16.21 -10.60
N VAL A 21 4.82 16.10 -11.27
CA VAL A 21 5.22 14.91 -12.05
C VAL A 21 5.97 13.90 -11.18
N VAL A 22 6.86 14.36 -10.30
CA VAL A 22 7.73 13.45 -9.52
C VAL A 22 6.97 12.73 -8.42
N VAL A 23 6.09 13.42 -7.69
CA VAL A 23 5.38 12.84 -6.54
C VAL A 23 4.53 11.61 -6.94
N PRO A 24 3.72 11.63 -8.02
CA PRO A 24 2.92 10.47 -8.37
C PRO A 24 3.73 9.31 -8.99
N VAL A 25 4.98 9.53 -9.39
CA VAL A 25 5.93 8.45 -9.77
C VAL A 25 6.51 7.77 -8.53
N LEU A 26 6.88 8.55 -7.51
CA LEU A 26 7.58 8.04 -6.33
C LEU A 26 6.65 7.42 -5.27
N VAL A 27 5.42 7.93 -5.12
CA VAL A 27 4.49 7.46 -4.08
C VAL A 27 4.06 5.99 -4.28
N PRO A 28 3.66 5.53 -5.48
CA PRO A 28 3.25 4.14 -5.69
C PRO A 28 4.29 3.08 -5.28
N PRO A 29 5.58 3.16 -5.69
CA PRO A 29 6.58 2.19 -5.27
C PRO A 29 6.96 2.31 -3.79
N LEU A 30 6.95 3.52 -3.21
CA LEU A 30 7.30 3.72 -1.79
C LEU A 30 6.24 3.19 -0.82
N PHE A 31 4.96 3.26 -1.21
CA PHE A 31 3.84 2.93 -0.31
C PHE A 31 3.03 1.70 -0.74
N GLY A 32 3.39 1.04 -1.84
CA GLY A 32 2.65 -0.12 -2.37
C GLY A 32 1.22 0.21 -2.81
N ALA A 33 0.96 1.48 -3.14
CA ALA A 33 -0.37 1.96 -3.51
C ALA A 33 -0.52 2.01 -5.03
N VAL A 34 -1.67 1.57 -5.56
CA VAL A 34 -1.98 1.77 -6.98
C VAL A 34 -2.28 3.25 -7.19
N ALA A 35 -1.52 3.92 -8.07
CA ALA A 35 -1.76 5.33 -8.40
C ALA A 35 -3.21 5.50 -8.91
N PRO A 36 -4.05 6.31 -8.24
CA PRO A 36 -5.38 6.68 -8.72
C PRO A 36 -5.32 7.19 -10.15
N ALA A 37 -6.34 6.89 -10.96
CA ALA A 37 -6.40 7.32 -12.37
C ALA A 37 -6.26 8.84 -12.53
N GLY A 38 -6.80 9.62 -11.58
CA GLY A 38 -6.66 11.07 -11.53
C GLY A 38 -5.21 11.54 -11.42
N LEU A 39 -4.37 10.84 -10.65
CA LEU A 39 -2.95 11.16 -10.50
C LEU A 39 -2.13 10.85 -11.77
N LYS A 40 -2.50 9.80 -12.51
CA LYS A 40 -1.87 9.49 -13.81
C LYS A 40 -2.18 10.58 -14.85
N PHE A 41 -3.43 11.04 -14.89
CA PHE A 41 -3.84 12.14 -15.76
C PHE A 41 -3.15 13.46 -15.38
N GLN A 42 -3.03 13.71 -14.07
CA GLN A 42 -2.31 14.86 -13.52
C GLN A 42 -0.82 14.87 -13.94
N MET A 43 -0.15 13.71 -13.92
CA MET A 43 1.22 13.60 -14.42
C MET A 43 1.33 13.90 -15.93
N ALA A 44 0.43 13.36 -16.74
CA ALA A 44 0.44 13.59 -18.18
C ALA A 44 0.27 15.08 -18.51
N ILE A 45 -0.70 15.74 -17.86
CA ILE A 45 -0.91 17.19 -17.99
C ILE A 45 0.32 17.96 -17.49
N GLY A 46 0.85 17.61 -16.32
CA GLY A 46 2.01 18.25 -15.72
C GLY A 46 3.25 18.17 -16.62
N ALA A 47 3.50 17.01 -17.22
CA ALA A 47 4.63 16.79 -18.13
C ALA A 47 4.48 17.60 -19.43
N VAL A 48 3.29 17.64 -20.02
CA VAL A 48 3.01 18.45 -21.21
C VAL A 48 3.15 19.95 -20.90
N ALA A 49 2.57 20.40 -19.78
CA ALA A 49 2.68 21.79 -19.34
C ALA A 49 4.15 22.19 -19.07
N LEU A 50 4.92 21.30 -18.45
CA LEU A 50 6.35 21.51 -18.18
C LEU A 50 7.16 21.63 -19.47
N GLY A 51 6.91 20.77 -20.46
CA GLY A 51 7.55 20.86 -21.78
C GLY A 51 7.21 22.16 -22.51
N LEU A 52 5.93 22.54 -22.54
CA LEU A 52 5.46 23.77 -23.17
C LEU A 52 6.02 25.03 -22.50
N LEU A 53 6.06 25.05 -21.17
CA LEU A 53 6.57 26.18 -20.40
C LEU A 53 8.10 26.26 -20.41
N ALA A 54 8.82 25.14 -20.45
CA ALA A 54 10.26 25.13 -20.64
C ALA A 54 10.66 25.63 -22.04
N TRP A 55 9.83 25.35 -23.06
CA TRP A 55 10.06 25.84 -24.41
C TRP A 55 9.69 27.32 -24.57
N ARG A 56 8.45 27.69 -24.18
CA ARG A 56 7.90 29.05 -24.39
C ARG A 56 8.36 30.05 -23.33
N GLY A 57 8.68 29.59 -22.12
CA GLY A 57 9.15 30.41 -21.01
C GLY A 57 10.52 31.07 -21.24
N ARG A 58 11.23 30.66 -22.30
CA ARG A 58 12.42 31.38 -22.78
C ARG A 58 12.13 32.82 -23.21
N ARG A 59 10.87 33.14 -23.49
CA ARG A 59 10.41 34.47 -23.96
C ARG A 59 9.64 35.26 -22.90
N PHE A 60 9.47 34.72 -21.70
CA PHE A 60 8.67 35.37 -20.66
C PHE A 60 9.48 36.41 -19.89
N SER A 61 8.81 37.49 -19.49
CA SER A 61 9.35 38.46 -18.54
C SER A 61 9.36 37.91 -17.11
N GLN A 62 10.08 38.57 -16.21
CA GLN A 62 10.17 38.15 -14.81
C GLN A 62 8.78 38.11 -14.14
N ASP A 63 7.96 39.15 -14.33
CA ASP A 63 6.60 39.22 -13.77
C ASP A 63 5.71 38.09 -14.28
N GLN A 64 5.83 37.73 -15.56
CA GLN A 64 5.09 36.61 -16.15
C GLN A 64 5.52 35.27 -15.54
N CYS A 65 6.81 35.09 -15.25
CA CYS A 65 7.30 33.90 -14.56
C CYS A 65 6.78 33.81 -13.11
N VAL A 66 6.71 34.93 -12.39
CA VAL A 66 6.20 34.97 -11.01
C VAL A 66 4.70 34.66 -10.98
N VAL A 67 3.90 35.33 -11.81
CA VAL A 67 2.46 35.06 -11.90
C VAL A 67 2.21 33.62 -12.33
N GLY A 68 2.96 33.12 -13.32
CA GLY A 68 2.90 31.73 -13.74
C GLY A 68 3.19 30.76 -12.60
N ALA A 69 4.25 30.99 -11.82
CA ALA A 69 4.63 30.16 -10.68
C ALA A 69 3.50 30.07 -9.64
N VAL A 70 2.90 31.21 -9.29
CA VAL A 70 1.81 31.30 -8.31
C VAL A 70 0.56 30.57 -8.81
N VAL A 71 0.14 30.82 -10.05
CA VAL A 71 -1.04 30.16 -10.62
C VAL A 71 -0.86 28.65 -10.69
N ILE A 72 0.30 28.19 -11.17
CA ILE A 72 0.62 26.76 -11.24
C ILE A 72 0.65 26.14 -9.85
N ALA A 73 1.25 26.80 -8.86
CA ALA A 73 1.32 26.31 -7.49
C ALA A 73 -0.07 26.18 -6.86
N LEU A 74 -0.95 27.17 -7.06
CA LEU A 74 -2.32 27.15 -6.55
C LEU A 74 -3.16 26.04 -7.21
N VAL A 75 -3.03 25.87 -8.53
CA VAL A 75 -3.70 24.78 -9.26
C VAL A 75 -3.20 23.44 -8.74
N ASN A 76 -1.89 23.26 -8.57
CA ASN A 76 -1.33 22.01 -8.07
C ASN A 76 -1.81 21.72 -6.64
N LEU A 77 -1.86 22.73 -5.76
CA LEU A 77 -2.38 22.60 -4.40
C LEU A 77 -3.85 22.14 -4.40
N GLN A 78 -4.69 22.73 -5.26
CA GLN A 78 -6.10 22.35 -5.39
C GLN A 78 -6.26 20.90 -5.87
N PHE A 79 -5.44 20.48 -6.84
CA PHE A 79 -5.45 19.09 -7.32
C PHE A 79 -4.98 18.10 -6.26
N ILE A 80 -3.94 18.44 -5.50
CA ILE A 80 -3.48 17.61 -4.37
C ILE A 80 -4.59 17.49 -3.33
N ALA A 81 -5.20 18.60 -2.91
CA ALA A 81 -6.29 18.63 -1.95
C ALA A 81 -7.50 17.78 -2.42
N ALA A 82 -7.86 17.85 -3.70
CA ALA A 82 -8.96 17.07 -4.27
C ALA A 82 -8.67 15.56 -4.32
N ASN A 83 -7.42 15.15 -4.52
CA ASN A 83 -7.03 13.74 -4.58
C ASN A 83 -6.63 13.16 -3.22
N MET A 84 -6.37 14.00 -2.22
CA MET A 84 -5.95 13.58 -0.88
C MET A 84 -6.91 12.58 -0.23
N PRO A 85 -8.25 12.74 -0.31
CA PRO A 85 -9.17 11.75 0.24
C PRO A 85 -9.02 10.38 -0.44
N SER A 86 -8.82 10.32 -1.75
CA SER A 86 -8.65 9.05 -2.48
C SER A 86 -7.34 8.35 -2.11
N LEU A 87 -6.25 9.12 -1.98
CA LEU A 87 -4.98 8.61 -1.46
C LEU A 87 -5.13 8.13 -0.02
N GLU A 88 -5.75 8.91 0.86
CA GLU A 88 -5.97 8.57 2.26
C GLU A 88 -6.85 7.31 2.40
N THR A 89 -7.89 7.16 1.57
CA THR A 89 -8.72 5.95 1.54
C THR A 89 -7.95 4.70 1.11
N THR A 90 -7.01 4.85 0.17
CA THR A 90 -6.17 3.74 -0.33
C THR A 90 -5.04 3.41 0.65
N LEU A 91 -4.53 4.42 1.36
CA LEU A 91 -3.48 4.29 2.38
C LEU A 91 -4.02 3.82 3.74
N LYS A 92 -5.30 4.07 4.05
CA LYS A 92 -5.94 3.55 5.26
C LYS A 92 -6.14 2.03 5.13
N SER A 93 -5.20 1.30 5.72
CA SER A 93 -5.16 -0.17 5.83
C SER A 93 -6.46 -0.88 6.23
N ASN A 94 -7.46 -0.16 6.77
CA ASN A 94 -8.77 -0.71 7.14
C ASN A 94 -9.77 -0.77 5.96
N GLN A 95 -9.66 0.12 4.96
CA GLN A 95 -10.55 0.06 3.78
C GLN A 95 -10.13 -1.02 2.79
N THR A 96 -8.87 -1.45 2.84
CA THR A 96 -8.34 -2.59 2.09
C THR A 96 -8.80 -3.95 2.66
N LEU A 97 -9.28 -4.01 3.91
CA LEU A 97 -9.70 -5.28 4.52
C LEU A 97 -11.03 -5.83 3.98
N LYS A 98 -11.92 -4.98 3.45
CA LYS A 98 -13.19 -5.42 2.87
C LYS A 98 -12.98 -6.24 1.58
N PRO A 99 -12.30 -5.73 0.54
CA PRO A 99 -11.97 -6.53 -0.64
C PRO A 99 -11.05 -7.73 -0.31
N LEU A 100 -10.13 -7.59 0.65
CA LEU A 100 -9.33 -8.73 1.13
C LEU A 100 -10.20 -9.84 1.75
N GLY A 101 -11.17 -9.47 2.59
CA GLY A 101 -12.14 -10.40 3.18
C GLY A 101 -13.02 -11.07 2.13
N ALA A 102 -13.39 -10.36 1.05
CA ALA A 102 -14.07 -10.97 -0.09
C ALA A 102 -13.21 -12.03 -0.77
N ALA A 103 -11.97 -11.70 -1.12
CA ALA A 103 -11.02 -12.64 -1.73
C ALA A 103 -10.76 -13.87 -0.85
N LEU A 104 -10.66 -13.68 0.47
CA LEU A 104 -10.49 -14.78 1.41
C LEU A 104 -11.70 -15.72 1.41
N ARG A 105 -12.92 -15.19 1.39
CA ARG A 105 -14.16 -16.01 1.34
C ARG A 105 -14.28 -16.79 0.04
N GLU A 106 -13.91 -16.20 -1.08
CA GLU A 106 -13.98 -16.84 -2.40
C GLU A 106 -12.97 -17.97 -2.55
N ASN A 107 -11.82 -17.89 -1.86
CA ASN A 107 -10.73 -18.85 -2.01
C ASN A 107 -10.64 -19.87 -0.88
N TYR A 108 -11.34 -19.66 0.22
CA TYR A 108 -11.36 -20.58 1.36
C TYR A 108 -12.14 -21.86 1.04
N GLN A 109 -11.56 -22.99 1.43
CA GLN A 109 -12.21 -24.29 1.42
C GLN A 109 -12.27 -24.86 2.85
N PRO A 110 -13.33 -25.61 3.20
CA PRO A 110 -13.40 -26.30 4.47
C PRO A 110 -12.17 -27.20 4.69
N GLY A 111 -11.49 -27.01 5.81
CA GLY A 111 -10.25 -27.72 6.13
C GLY A 111 -8.97 -26.96 5.76
N ASP A 112 -9.06 -25.77 5.16
CA ASP A 112 -7.90 -24.91 4.99
C ASP A 112 -7.39 -24.39 6.33
N THR A 113 -6.06 -24.35 6.47
CA THR A 113 -5.41 -23.67 7.60
C THR A 113 -5.29 -22.17 7.29
N LEU A 114 -5.71 -21.32 8.22
CA LEU A 114 -5.59 -19.87 8.09
C LEU A 114 -4.43 -19.34 8.93
N VAL A 115 -3.65 -18.42 8.38
CA VAL A 115 -2.56 -17.73 9.08
C VAL A 115 -2.66 -16.23 8.86
N CYS A 116 -2.50 -15.43 9.90
CA CYS A 116 -2.27 -13.99 9.83
C CYS A 116 -0.81 -13.69 10.21
N TRP A 117 -0.04 -13.15 9.28
CA TRP A 117 1.39 -12.91 9.44
C TRP A 117 1.78 -11.43 9.38
N GLY A 118 2.72 -11.01 10.21
CA GLY A 118 3.34 -9.67 10.16
C GLY A 118 2.57 -8.57 10.89
N ARG A 119 1.24 -8.55 10.75
CA ARG A 119 0.37 -7.56 11.41
C ARG A 119 -1.02 -8.14 11.69
N LEU A 120 -1.63 -7.75 12.81
CA LEU A 120 -3.01 -8.14 13.13
C LEU A 120 -4.02 -7.38 12.25
N PRO A 121 -4.83 -8.05 11.40
CA PRO A 121 -5.79 -7.38 10.53
C PRO A 121 -7.08 -7.01 11.30
N GLN A 122 -7.01 -5.94 12.10
CA GLN A 122 -8.11 -5.45 12.93
C GLN A 122 -9.30 -5.00 12.05
N GLY A 123 -10.27 -5.88 11.89
CA GLY A 123 -11.47 -5.65 11.06
C GLY A 123 -11.74 -6.74 10.03
N LEU A 124 -10.71 -7.50 9.64
CA LEU A 124 -10.86 -8.60 8.68
C LEU A 124 -11.85 -9.66 9.16
N PRO A 125 -11.93 -10.05 10.45
CA PRO A 125 -12.94 -11.00 10.91
C PRO A 125 -14.39 -10.59 10.55
N PHE A 126 -14.72 -9.29 10.53
CA PHE A 126 -16.05 -8.82 10.14
C PHE A 126 -16.32 -9.02 8.64
N TYR A 127 -15.32 -8.82 7.79
CA TYR A 127 -15.46 -8.94 6.33
C TYR A 127 -15.29 -10.37 5.81
N ALA A 128 -14.51 -11.18 6.52
CA ALA A 128 -14.20 -12.56 6.17
C ALA A 128 -15.18 -13.58 6.78
N HIS A 129 -16.15 -13.15 7.60
CA HIS A 129 -17.14 -14.06 8.16
C HIS A 129 -17.86 -14.87 7.05
N PRO A 130 -18.03 -16.20 7.20
CA PRO A 130 -17.73 -17.03 8.38
C PRO A 130 -16.33 -17.66 8.43
N VAL A 131 -15.47 -17.40 7.44
CA VAL A 131 -14.13 -18.02 7.31
C VAL A 131 -13.26 -17.77 8.53
N ILE A 132 -13.18 -16.53 8.98
CA ILE A 132 -12.59 -16.19 10.28
C ILE A 132 -13.74 -16.02 11.28
N SER A 133 -13.74 -16.88 12.29
CA SER A 133 -14.80 -16.89 13.31
C SER A 133 -14.27 -17.41 14.65
N ALA A 134 -15.13 -17.43 15.67
CA ALA A 134 -14.76 -17.93 17.00
C ALA A 134 -14.34 -19.41 16.98
N THR A 135 -14.87 -20.19 16.03
CA THR A 135 -14.60 -21.64 15.86
C THR A 135 -13.55 -21.93 14.79
N HIS A 136 -13.26 -20.98 13.90
CA HIS A 136 -12.24 -21.08 12.86
C HIS A 136 -11.28 -19.90 13.01
N ARG A 137 -10.34 -20.05 13.95
CA ARG A 137 -9.39 -18.98 14.28
C ARG A 137 -8.10 -19.16 13.47
N PRO A 138 -7.56 -18.08 12.89
CA PRO A 138 -6.27 -18.15 12.22
C PRO A 138 -5.15 -18.30 13.24
N TYR A 139 -4.07 -18.96 12.81
CA TYR A 139 -2.78 -18.84 13.46
C TYR A 139 -2.26 -17.40 13.32
N LEU A 140 -1.54 -16.90 14.31
CA LEU A 140 -0.96 -15.56 14.35
C LEU A 140 0.55 -15.67 14.48
N GLY A 141 1.32 -14.93 13.67
CA GLY A 141 2.77 -14.94 13.77
C GLY A 141 3.45 -13.75 13.09
N GLY A 142 4.76 -13.61 13.29
CA GLY A 142 5.57 -12.58 12.64
C GLY A 142 5.24 -11.14 13.03
N MET A 143 4.42 -10.92 14.07
CA MET A 143 4.04 -9.60 14.56
C MET A 143 4.57 -9.37 15.98
N PRO A 144 4.91 -8.12 16.34
CA PRO A 144 5.29 -7.78 17.70
C PRO A 144 4.25 -8.24 18.73
N LEU A 145 4.69 -8.87 19.81
CA LEU A 145 3.81 -9.44 20.83
C LEU A 145 2.91 -8.40 21.52
N ASN A 146 3.26 -7.11 21.46
CA ASN A 146 2.41 -6.02 21.96
C ASN A 146 1.23 -5.68 21.02
N GLN A 147 1.25 -6.15 19.77
CA GLN A 147 0.13 -6.01 18.82
C GLN A 147 -0.90 -7.13 18.99
N VAL A 148 -0.53 -8.21 19.66
CA VAL A 148 -1.45 -9.24 20.13
C VAL A 148 -1.75 -8.93 21.60
N PRO A 149 -3.00 -8.66 21.99
CA PRO A 149 -3.33 -8.15 23.31
C PRO A 149 -3.20 -9.24 24.42
N PHE A 150 -2.07 -9.92 24.54
CA PHE A 150 -1.80 -10.98 25.54
C PHE A 150 -1.75 -10.46 26.97
N GLU A 151 -1.50 -9.16 27.16
CA GLU A 151 -1.50 -8.50 28.46
C GLU A 151 -2.88 -8.45 29.11
N PHE A 152 -3.94 -8.59 28.31
CA PHE A 152 -5.31 -8.64 28.82
C PHE A 152 -5.63 -10.04 29.36
N PRO A 153 -6.23 -10.15 30.56
CA PRO A 153 -6.60 -11.43 31.16
C PRO A 153 -7.43 -12.31 30.21
N GLY A 154 -7.09 -13.59 30.13
CA GLY A 154 -7.79 -14.56 29.29
C GLY A 154 -7.38 -14.61 27.82
N ASN A 155 -6.61 -13.63 27.32
CA ASN A 155 -6.19 -13.64 25.92
C ASN A 155 -5.08 -14.67 25.64
N ARG A 156 -4.17 -14.91 26.60
CA ARG A 156 -3.17 -15.98 26.47
C ARG A 156 -3.83 -17.35 26.33
N GLU A 157 -4.84 -17.67 27.15
CA GLU A 157 -5.58 -18.92 27.00
C GLU A 157 -6.36 -18.99 25.68
N ARG A 158 -6.93 -17.87 25.22
CA ARG A 158 -7.71 -17.80 23.97
C ARG A 158 -6.87 -17.91 22.70
N PHE A 159 -5.61 -17.50 22.75
CA PHE A 159 -4.70 -17.51 21.60
C PHE A 159 -3.64 -18.62 21.71
N GLY A 160 -3.45 -19.24 22.87
CA GLY A 160 -2.36 -20.16 23.23
C GLY A 160 -1.70 -20.87 22.05
N ASP A 161 -2.32 -21.94 21.57
CA ASP A 161 -1.76 -22.80 20.51
C ASP A 161 -1.87 -22.20 19.09
N LEU A 162 -2.52 -21.04 18.96
CA LEU A 162 -2.70 -20.34 17.69
C LEU A 162 -1.56 -19.36 17.41
N VAL A 163 -0.56 -19.26 18.27
CA VAL A 163 0.59 -18.37 18.07
C VAL A 163 1.75 -19.16 17.47
N LEU A 164 2.16 -18.78 16.26
CA LEU A 164 3.37 -19.31 15.65
C LEU A 164 4.59 -18.60 16.26
N PRO A 165 5.58 -19.37 16.79
CA PRO A 165 6.70 -18.79 17.51
C PRO A 165 7.67 -18.03 16.60
N ASP A 166 7.86 -18.50 15.36
CA ASP A 166 8.86 -17.99 14.43
C ASP A 166 8.50 -18.28 12.96
N GLU A 167 9.34 -17.77 12.04
CA GLU A 167 9.20 -18.03 10.60
C GLU A 167 9.33 -19.50 10.25
N LEU A 168 10.15 -20.27 10.98
CA LEU A 168 10.37 -21.69 10.73
C LEU A 168 9.06 -22.48 10.92
N ALA A 169 8.28 -22.17 11.95
CA ALA A 169 6.97 -22.77 12.19
C ALA A 169 6.00 -22.51 11.03
N LEU A 170 6.01 -21.30 10.45
CA LEU A 170 5.21 -21.00 9.26
C LEU A 170 5.72 -21.78 8.04
N VAL A 171 7.03 -21.84 7.81
CA VAL A 171 7.61 -22.63 6.70
C VAL A 171 7.25 -24.11 6.81
N GLN A 172 7.25 -24.67 8.03
CA GLN A 172 6.82 -26.05 8.28
C GLN A 172 5.34 -26.26 7.94
N LEU A 173 4.46 -25.32 8.33
CA LEU A 173 3.04 -25.36 7.97
C LEU A 173 2.84 -25.28 6.45
N LEU A 174 3.52 -24.35 5.79
CA LEU A 174 3.47 -24.18 4.33
C LEU A 174 4.01 -25.40 3.57
N SER A 175 5.00 -26.08 4.17
CA SER A 175 5.59 -27.31 3.62
C SER A 175 4.74 -28.55 3.87
N GLY A 176 3.69 -28.45 4.69
CA GLY A 176 2.76 -29.52 4.98
C GLY A 176 1.94 -30.00 3.78
N ASN A 177 1.07 -30.97 4.03
CA ASN A 177 0.15 -31.51 3.02
C ASN A 177 -1.20 -30.76 2.98
N GLN A 178 -1.52 -30.06 4.06
CA GLN A 178 -2.73 -29.26 4.18
C GLN A 178 -2.60 -27.95 3.38
N ARG A 179 -3.71 -27.49 2.81
CA ARG A 179 -3.73 -26.19 2.13
C ARG A 179 -3.75 -25.10 3.18
N VAL A 180 -2.85 -24.14 3.03
CA VAL A 180 -2.68 -23.01 3.95
C VAL A 180 -2.97 -21.74 3.18
N LEU A 181 -3.82 -20.88 3.75
CA LEU A 181 -4.09 -19.52 3.29
C LEU A 181 -3.43 -18.56 4.29
N VAL A 182 -2.56 -17.69 3.79
CA VAL A 182 -1.85 -16.71 4.59
C VAL A 182 -2.33 -15.32 4.21
N VAL A 183 -2.87 -14.62 5.21
CA VAL A 183 -3.08 -13.16 5.18
C VAL A 183 -1.84 -12.51 5.76
N ALA A 184 -1.07 -11.83 4.93
CA ALA A 184 0.17 -11.21 5.35
C ALA A 184 0.23 -9.72 5.02
N PHE A 185 1.21 -9.05 5.61
CA PHE A 185 1.46 -7.64 5.41
C PHE A 185 2.75 -7.42 4.62
N SER A 186 2.65 -6.68 3.51
CA SER A 186 3.71 -6.02 2.75
C SER A 186 4.99 -6.83 2.46
N GLY A 187 5.06 -7.51 1.31
CA GLY A 187 6.27 -8.18 0.82
C GLY A 187 6.55 -9.55 1.47
N THR A 188 5.63 -10.00 2.32
CA THR A 188 5.72 -11.32 2.97
C THR A 188 5.58 -12.44 1.94
N PHE A 189 4.74 -12.28 0.92
CA PHE A 189 4.62 -13.27 -0.16
C PHE A 189 5.97 -13.50 -0.84
N ASP A 190 6.64 -12.43 -1.25
CA ASP A 190 7.92 -12.54 -1.95
C ASP A 190 8.99 -13.16 -1.03
N HIS A 191 9.04 -12.78 0.26
CA HIS A 191 9.94 -13.39 1.25
C HIS A 191 9.78 -14.92 1.34
N PHE A 192 8.55 -15.41 1.55
CA PHE A 192 8.32 -16.85 1.68
C PHE A 192 8.38 -17.58 0.33
N GLN A 193 8.08 -16.93 -0.78
CA GLN A 193 8.23 -17.53 -2.12
C GLN A 193 9.68 -17.94 -2.40
N HIS A 194 10.66 -17.14 -1.97
CA HIS A 194 12.08 -17.48 -2.10
C HIS A 194 12.47 -18.67 -1.21
N SER A 195 11.90 -18.74 -0.01
CA SER A 195 12.14 -19.83 0.95
C SER A 195 11.48 -21.15 0.52
N MET A 196 10.41 -21.10 -0.28
CA MET A 196 9.60 -22.26 -0.68
C MET A 196 9.98 -22.79 -2.07
N THR A 197 11.25 -23.20 -2.24
CA THR A 197 11.82 -23.57 -3.56
C THR A 197 11.13 -24.77 -4.22
N ASN A 198 10.62 -25.72 -3.43
CA ASN A 198 10.02 -26.97 -3.91
C ASN A 198 8.48 -26.96 -3.95
N LYS A 199 7.85 -25.90 -3.43
CA LYS A 199 6.38 -25.76 -3.36
C LYS A 199 6.02 -24.29 -3.59
N PRO A 200 5.90 -23.84 -4.84
CA PRO A 200 5.64 -22.44 -5.14
C PRO A 200 4.31 -22.01 -4.51
N LEU A 201 4.32 -20.85 -3.88
CA LEU A 201 3.13 -20.22 -3.32
C LEU A 201 2.36 -19.50 -4.44
N ARG A 202 1.04 -19.47 -4.31
CA ARG A 202 0.16 -18.77 -5.22
C ARG A 202 -0.32 -17.48 -4.58
N LEU A 203 0.00 -16.34 -5.18
CA LEU A 203 -0.61 -15.07 -4.81
C LEU A 203 -2.08 -15.07 -5.26
N VAL A 204 -3.00 -14.90 -4.30
CA VAL A 204 -4.45 -14.86 -4.55
C VAL A 204 -4.92 -13.42 -4.75
N ALA A 205 -4.52 -12.52 -3.85
CA ALA A 205 -4.87 -11.11 -3.94
C ALA A 205 -3.80 -10.23 -3.27
N ARG A 206 -3.60 -9.03 -3.80
CA ARG A 206 -2.83 -7.96 -3.17
C ARG A 206 -3.71 -6.72 -3.13
N VAL A 207 -3.99 -6.24 -1.92
CA VAL A 207 -4.91 -5.13 -1.68
C VAL A 207 -4.26 -4.11 -0.76
N GLY A 208 -3.75 -3.03 -1.35
CA GLY A 208 -2.83 -2.12 -0.67
C GLY A 208 -1.62 -2.88 -0.14
N GLN A 209 -1.37 -2.77 1.17
CA GLN A 209 -0.27 -3.46 1.84
C GLN A 209 -0.63 -4.88 2.31
N TRP A 210 -1.87 -5.34 2.12
CA TRP A 210 -2.25 -6.70 2.49
C TRP A 210 -2.08 -7.66 1.32
N GLU A 211 -1.62 -8.86 1.64
CA GLU A 211 -1.39 -9.94 0.70
C GLU A 211 -2.17 -11.17 1.18
N LEU A 212 -2.87 -11.82 0.27
CA LEU A 212 -3.46 -13.13 0.48
C LEU A 212 -2.77 -14.10 -0.48
N PHE A 213 -2.17 -15.15 0.05
CA PHE A 213 -1.55 -16.20 -0.75
C PHE A 213 -1.83 -17.58 -0.18
N SER A 214 -1.66 -18.62 -1.01
CA SER A 214 -1.93 -20.00 -0.64
C SER A 214 -0.82 -20.96 -1.09
N THR A 215 -0.77 -22.14 -0.47
CA THR A 215 0.12 -23.23 -0.92
C THR A 215 -0.41 -23.98 -2.14
N ARG A 216 -1.69 -23.78 -2.52
CA ARG A 216 -2.38 -24.35 -3.70
C ARG A 216 -3.48 -23.43 -4.20
#